data_AF-A0A7V9ZY70-F1
#
_entry.id   AF-A0A7V9ZY70-F1
#
_cell.length_a   1.000
_cell.length_b   1.000
_cell.length_c   1.000
_cell.angle_alpha   90.00
_cell.angle_beta   90.00
_cell.angle_gamma   90.00
#
_symmetry.space_group_name_H-M   'P 1'
#
loop_
_entity.id
_entity.type
_entity.pdbx_description
1 polymer ?
#
loop_
_entity_poly.entity_id
_entity_poly.type
_entity_poly.pdbx_seq_one_letter_code
_entity_poly.pdbx_strand_id
1 'polypeptide(L)' 'MLDIRLIREEPDFVKERLTTRGGDDAAKIDEVIDVDRLERREVT' A
#
# COMPACT_ATOMS: atom_id res chain seq x y z
N MET A 1 -3.76 10.49 -6.21
CA MET A 1 -3.60 10.03 -4.82
C MET A 1 -4.25 8.66 -4.73
N LEU A 2 -3.53 7.61 -4.30
CA LEU A 2 -4.08 6.27 -4.16
C LEU A 2 -4.86 6.17 -2.83
N ASP A 3 -5.98 5.45 -2.82
CA ASP A 3 -6.76 5.20 -1.61
C ASP A 3 -6.05 4.19 -0.69
N ILE A 4 -5.62 4.64 0.50
CA ILE A 4 -5.00 3.77 1.53
C ILE A 4 -5.95 2.67 2.04
N ARG A 5 -7.27 2.90 1.92
CA ARG A 5 -8.27 1.86 2.24
C ARG A 5 -8.19 0.71 1.24
N LEU A 6 -8.12 1.02 -0.04
CA LEU A 6 -8.01 0.03 -1.12
C LEU A 6 -6.70 -0.76 -1.01
N ILE A 7 -5.61 -0.09 -0.63
CA ILE A 7 -4.31 -0.75 -0.40
C ILE A 7 -4.39 -1.78 0.74
N ARG A 8 -5.16 -1.53 1.81
CA ARG A 8 -5.33 -2.50 2.91
C ARG A 8 -6.31 -3.61 2.60
N GLU A 9 -7.39 -3.28 1.90
CA GLU A 9 -8.46 -4.23 1.59
C GLU A 9 -8.01 -5.21 0.50
N GLU A 10 -7.30 -4.72 -0.52
CA GLU A 10 -6.83 -5.52 -1.66
C GLU A 10 -5.39 -5.14 -2.07
N PRO A 11 -4.39 -5.44 -1.22
CA PRO A 11 -2.99 -5.09 -1.49
C PRO A 11 -2.46 -5.74 -2.78
N ASP A 12 -2.84 -6.99 -3.04
CA ASP A 12 -2.38 -7.74 -4.21
C ASP A 12 -2.93 -7.17 -5.52
N PHE A 13 -4.21 -6.74 -5.51
CA PHE A 13 -4.84 -6.08 -6.66
C PHE A 13 -4.14 -4.76 -7.00
N VAL A 14 -3.76 -3.99 -5.97
CA VAL A 14 -3.02 -2.74 -6.16
C VAL A 14 -1.60 -3.01 -6.65
N LYS A 15 -0.91 -4.03 -6.13
CA LYS A 15 0.42 -4.44 -6.60
C LYS A 15 0.39 -4.83 -8.07
N GLU A 16 -0.56 -5.65 -8.50
CA GLU A 16 -0.74 -6.07 -9.91
C GLU A 16 -1.01 -4.89 -10.85
N ARG A 17 -1.83 -3.93 -10.40
CA ARG A 17 -2.10 -2.67 -11.11
C ARG A 17 -0.87 -1.76 -11.20
N LEU A 18 0.06 -1.85 -10.24
CA LEU A 18 1.29 -1.06 -10.22
C LEU A 18 2.40 -1.72 -11.07
N THR A 19 2.53 -3.04 -11.05
CA THR A 19 3.45 -3.76 -11.95
C THR A 19 3.09 -3.59 -13.41
N THR A 20 1.79 -3.59 -13.74
CA THR A 20 1.31 -3.29 -15.11
C THR A 20 1.60 -1.85 -15.57
N ARG A 21 1.88 -0.93 -14.64
CA ARG A 21 2.30 0.45 -14.94
C ARG A 21 3.82 0.60 -15.11
N GLY A 22 4.59 -0.48 -14.91
CA GLY A 22 6.03 -0.50 -15.18
C GLY A 22 6.88 0.28 -14.18
N GLY A 23 6.44 0.42 -12.93
CA GLY A 23 7.17 1.14 -11.88
C GLY A 23 7.46 0.28 -10.65
N ASP A 24 8.57 0.58 -9.96
CA ASP A 24 8.97 0.01 -8.65
C ASP A 24 8.01 0.35 -7.50
N ASP A 25 6.91 1.03 -7.78
CA ASP A 25 5.93 1.44 -6.77
C ASP A 25 5.21 0.24 -6.13
N ALA A 26 5.17 -0.91 -6.79
CA ALA A 26 4.64 -2.15 -6.21
C ALA A 26 5.45 -2.60 -4.97
N ALA A 27 6.76 -2.35 -4.94
CA ALA A 27 7.61 -2.65 -3.78
C ALA A 27 7.37 -1.68 -2.62
N LYS A 28 6.95 -0.44 -2.91
CA LYS A 28 6.64 0.58 -1.91
C LYS A 28 5.28 0.35 -1.22
N ILE A 29 4.41 -0.48 -1.79
CA ILE A 29 3.11 -0.81 -1.18
C ILE A 29 3.30 -1.46 0.19
N ASP A 30 4.27 -2.36 0.34
CA ASP A 30 4.53 -3.02 1.63
C ASP A 30 5.02 -2.02 2.68
N GLU A 31 5.90 -1.09 2.29
CA GLU A 31 6.39 -0.02 3.16
C GLU A 31 5.25 0.93 3.59
N VAL A 32 4.34 1.26 2.67
CA VAL A 32 3.15 2.09 2.97
C VAL A 32 2.22 1.39 3.97
N ILE A 33 2.03 0.07 3.84
CA ILE A 33 1.21 -0.72 4.78
C ILE A 33 1.86 -0.75 6.18
N ASP A 34 3.18 -0.93 6.24
CA ASP A 34 3.91 -0.96 7.51
C ASP A 34 3.88 0.40 8.22
N VAL A 35 4.04 1.51 7.48
CA VAL A 35 3.91 2.86 8.03
C VAL A 35 2.49 3.14 8.49
N ASP A 36 1.45 2.81 7.70
CA ASP A 36 0.05 2.96 8.10
C ASP A 36 -0.30 2.14 9.36
N ARG A 37 0.29 0.95 9.49
CA ARG A 37 0.15 0.10 10.69
C ARG A 37 0.86 0.71 11.91
N LEU A 38 2.04 1.31 11.71
CA LEU A 38 2.78 2.00 12.77
C LEU A 38 2.01 3.22 13.27
N GLU A 39 1.55 4.07 12.35
CA GLU A 39 0.76 5.27 12.66
C GLU A 39 -0.52 4.93 13.43
N ARG A 40 -1.29 3.89 13.03
CA ARG A 40 -2.50 3.50 13.80
C ARG A 40 -2.20 2.93 15.17
N ARG A 41 -1.05 2.27 15.34
CA ARG A 41 -0.65 1.68 16.62
C ARG A 41 -0.17 2.73 17.61
N GLU A 42 0.42 3.83 17.13
CA GLU A 42 0.81 4.99 17.96
C GLU A 42 -0.38 5.87 18.36
N VAL A 43 -1.54 5.74 17.68
CA VAL A 43 -2.76 6.51 17.97
C VAL A 43 -3.66 5.82 19.03
N THR A 44 -3.23 4.71 19.64
CA THR A 44 -3.92 4.02 20.76
C THR A 44 -3.11 4.12 22.05
#